data_AF-A0A536RB95-F1
#
_entry.id   AF-A0A536RB95-F1
#
_cell.length_a   1.000
_cell.length_b   1.000
_cell.length_c   1.000
_cell.angle_alpha   90.00
_cell.angle_beta   90.00
_cell.angle_gamma   90.00
#
_symmetry.space_group_name_H-M   'P 1'
#
loop_
_entity.id
_entity.type
_entity.pdbx_description
1 polymer ?
#
loop_
_entity_poly.entity_id
_entity_poly.type
_entity_poly.pdbx_seq_one_letter_code
_entity_poly.pdbx_strand_id
1 'polypeptide(L)'
;MARWARRRDRAGRVLVIANQKPGVLERYGITREEADRAAWTIDSDGRRLEGAAAVNRALAELGGFWSAPAAAYRLPAVAAVEEAAYRWFAPRRSRFHRLGVRPECDEPGSECG
;
A
#
# COMPACT_ATOMS: atom_id res chain seq x y z
N MET A 1 -8.28 -3.73 -2.37
CA MET A 1 -7.70 -3.31 -1.06
C MET A 1 -7.99 -1.85 -0.72
N ALA A 2 -8.00 -0.93 -1.69
CA ALA A 2 -8.15 0.50 -1.40
C ALA A 2 -9.52 0.84 -0.78
N ARG A 3 -10.62 0.19 -1.21
CA ARG A 3 -11.93 0.30 -0.54
C ARG A 3 -11.88 -0.02 0.95
N TRP A 4 -11.18 -1.08 1.36
CA TRP A 4 -11.06 -1.46 2.77
C TRP A 4 -10.31 -0.38 3.55
N ALA A 5 -9.17 0.08 3.03
CA ALA A 5 -8.35 1.09 3.69
C ALA A 5 -9.12 2.41 3.85
N ARG A 6 -9.82 2.89 2.81
CA ARG A 6 -10.68 4.07 2.88
C ARG A 6 -11.81 3.93 3.90
N ARG A 7 -12.40 2.73 4.06
CA ARG A 7 -13.42 2.47 5.08
C ARG A 7 -12.87 2.50 6.50
N ARG A 8 -11.57 2.23 6.69
CA ARG A 8 -10.91 2.25 8.00
C ARG A 8 -10.28 3.58 8.33
N ASP A 9 -9.94 4.37 7.32
CA ASP A 9 -9.49 5.75 7.47
C ASP A 9 -10.65 6.71 7.78
N ARG A 10 -11.25 6.57 8.96
CA ARG A 10 -12.36 7.45 9.39
C ARG A 10 -11.93 8.90 9.59
N ALA A 11 -10.64 9.16 9.72
CA ALA A 11 -10.07 10.47 9.96
C ALA A 11 -9.55 11.17 8.69
N GLY A 12 -9.61 10.49 7.52
CA GLY A 12 -9.15 11.05 6.25
C GLY A 12 -7.65 11.33 6.18
N ARG A 13 -6.83 10.57 6.92
CA ARG A 13 -5.37 10.77 6.99
C ARG A 13 -4.58 10.03 5.92
N VAL A 14 -5.20 9.07 5.22
CA VAL A 14 -4.54 8.20 4.24
C VAL A 14 -5.29 8.26 2.91
N LEU A 15 -4.66 8.92 1.93
CA LEU A 15 -5.14 8.91 0.56
C LEU A 15 -4.68 7.64 -0.16
N VAL A 16 -5.61 6.73 -0.45
CA VAL A 16 -5.31 5.49 -1.17
C VAL A 16 -5.70 5.61 -2.63
N ILE A 17 -4.71 5.55 -3.52
CA ILE A 17 -4.88 5.65 -4.98
C ILE A 17 -4.38 4.38 -5.65
N ALA A 18 -5.14 3.87 -6.61
CA ALA A 18 -4.71 2.75 -7.43
C ALA A 18 -3.65 3.20 -8.44
N ASN A 19 -2.54 2.48 -8.53
CA ASN A 19 -1.46 2.74 -9.49
C ASN A 19 -1.88 2.59 -10.97
N GLN A 20 -3.07 2.05 -11.20
CA GLN A 20 -3.71 1.85 -12.50
C GLN A 20 -4.44 3.12 -12.98
N LYS A 21 -4.70 4.11 -12.10
CA LYS A 21 -5.33 5.37 -12.51
C LYS A 21 -4.41 6.13 -13.48
N PRO A 22 -4.94 6.64 -14.61
CA PRO A 22 -4.14 7.41 -15.57
C PRO A 22 -3.44 8.61 -14.92
N GLY A 23 -2.15 8.82 -15.24
CA GLY A 23 -1.39 9.98 -14.76
C GLY A 23 -0.95 9.94 -13.29
N VAL A 24 -1.33 8.90 -12.52
CA VAL A 24 -1.02 8.85 -11.09
C VAL A 24 0.45 8.60 -10.84
N LEU A 25 1.07 7.74 -11.64
CA LEU A 25 2.46 7.36 -11.46
C LEU A 25 3.39 8.52 -11.77
N GLU A 26 3.10 9.23 -12.86
CA GLU A 26 3.80 10.44 -13.30
C GLU A 26 3.67 11.53 -12.25
N ARG A 27 2.47 11.75 -11.69
CA ARG A 27 2.22 12.72 -10.61
C ARG A 27 3.11 12.49 -9.39
N TYR A 28 3.41 11.23 -9.06
CA TYR A 28 4.19 10.87 -7.88
C TYR A 28 5.62 10.45 -8.20
N GLY A 29 6.06 10.57 -9.46
CA GLY A 29 7.42 10.21 -9.89
C GLY A 29 7.77 8.74 -9.65
N ILE A 30 6.80 7.84 -9.77
CA ILE A 30 6.96 6.39 -9.61
C ILE A 30 6.90 5.76 -11.01
N THR A 31 7.85 4.90 -11.36
CA THR A 31 7.80 4.19 -12.66
C THR A 31 6.83 3.02 -12.63
N ARG A 32 6.44 2.51 -13.81
CA ARG A 32 5.58 1.34 -13.89
C ARG A 32 6.24 0.11 -13.25
N GLU A 33 7.52 -0.08 -13.49
CA GLU A 33 8.32 -1.17 -12.94
C GLU A 33 8.40 -1.09 -11.40
N GLU A 34 8.54 0.13 -10.85
CA GLU A 34 8.52 0.37 -9.40
C GLU A 34 7.16 0.03 -8.78
N ALA A 35 6.06 0.45 -9.43
CA ALA A 35 4.70 0.16 -8.98
C ALA A 35 4.33 -1.33 -9.12
N ASP A 36 4.93 -2.01 -10.09
CA ASP A 36 4.76 -3.45 -10.30
C ASP A 36 5.55 -4.27 -9.27
N ARG A 37 6.72 -3.77 -8.86
CA ARG A 37 7.56 -4.38 -7.84
C ARG A 37 6.96 -4.30 -6.43
N ALA A 38 6.45 -3.13 -6.04
CA ALA A 38 6.04 -2.90 -4.66
C ALA A 38 4.89 -1.89 -4.52
N ALA A 39 4.25 -1.91 -3.36
CA ALA A 39 3.38 -0.82 -2.91
C ALA A 39 4.23 0.34 -2.42
N TRP A 40 3.73 1.57 -2.60
CA TRP A 40 4.44 2.79 -2.25
C TRP A 40 3.61 3.64 -1.31
N THR A 41 4.28 4.37 -0.43
CA THR A 41 3.71 5.44 0.37
C THR A 41 4.63 6.64 0.27
N ILE A 42 4.03 7.80 0.03
CA ILE A 42 4.71 9.08 0.06
C ILE A 42 4.08 9.82 1.23
N ASP A 43 4.87 10.08 2.27
CA ASP A 43 4.38 10.80 3.45
C ASP A 43 4.32 12.31 3.22
N SER A 44 3.83 13.03 4.23
CA SER A 44 3.71 14.50 4.22
C SER A 44 5.05 15.22 4.06
N ASP A 45 6.16 14.58 4.46
CA ASP A 45 7.51 15.10 4.34
C ASP A 45 8.14 14.76 2.98
N GLY A 46 7.38 14.10 2.10
CA GLY A 46 7.83 13.65 0.78
C GLY A 46 8.70 12.41 0.80
N ARG A 47 8.83 11.72 1.94
CA ARG A 47 9.63 10.49 2.02
C ARG A 47 8.92 9.37 1.30
N ARG A 48 9.64 8.73 0.39
CA ARG A 48 9.19 7.56 -0.36
C ARG A 48 9.53 6.29 0.41
N LEU A 49 8.51 5.53 0.76
CA LEU A 49 8.62 4.20 1.35
C LEU A 49 8.04 3.20 0.37
N GLU A 50 8.67 2.04 0.25
CA GLU A 50 8.17 0.92 -0.55
C GLU A 50 7.94 -0.32 0.33
N GLY A 51 7.22 -1.32 -0.19
CA GLY A 51 7.14 -2.64 0.43
C GLY A 51 6.41 -2.66 1.76
N ALA A 52 6.97 -3.38 2.74
CA ALA A 52 6.36 -3.47 4.07
C ALA A 52 6.45 -2.13 4.83
N ALA A 53 7.51 -1.35 4.61
CA ALA A 53 7.65 0.00 5.17
C ALA A 53 6.49 0.91 4.74
N ALA A 54 6.11 0.86 3.46
CA ALA A 54 4.98 1.62 2.93
C ALA A 54 3.67 1.24 3.64
N VAL A 55 3.40 -0.06 3.76
CA VAL A 55 2.19 -0.57 4.42
C VAL A 55 2.16 -0.17 5.90
N ASN A 56 3.26 -0.35 6.62
CA ASN A 56 3.34 0.00 8.04
C ASN A 56 3.20 1.51 8.27
N ARG A 57 3.74 2.36 7.39
CA ARG A 57 3.50 3.81 7.44
C ARG A 57 2.02 4.13 7.30
N ALA A 58 1.34 3.56 6.32
CA ALA A 58 -0.10 3.77 6.13
C ALA A 58 -0.90 3.30 7.36
N LEU A 59 -0.56 2.14 7.95
CA LEU A 59 -1.19 1.63 9.17
C LEU A 59 -0.94 2.53 10.39
N ALA A 60 0.25 3.11 10.51
CA ALA A 60 0.55 4.09 11.56
C ALA A 60 -0.37 5.32 11.46
N GLU A 61 -0.58 5.83 10.24
CA GLU A 61 -1.46 6.99 9.99
C GLU A 61 -2.94 6.66 10.22
N LEU A 62 -3.38 5.42 9.97
CA LEU A 62 -4.73 4.98 10.35
C LEU A 62 -4.95 5.05 11.87
N GLY A 63 -3.88 4.86 12.66
CA GLY A 63 -3.88 5.04 14.12
C GLY A 63 -4.72 4.01 14.89
N GLY A 64 -4.81 4.20 16.21
CA GLY A 64 -5.56 3.31 17.09
C GLY A 64 -5.01 1.88 17.09
N PHE A 65 -5.89 0.88 16.96
CA PHE A 65 -5.48 -0.52 16.88
C PHE A 65 -4.53 -0.81 15.70
N TRP A 66 -4.60 -0.02 14.62
CA TRP A 66 -3.79 -0.21 13.42
C TRP A 66 -2.34 0.28 13.57
N SER A 67 -2.01 1.08 14.60
CA SER A 67 -0.63 1.48 14.84
C SER A 67 0.20 0.41 15.56
N ALA A 68 -0.42 -0.65 16.10
CA ALA A 68 0.31 -1.71 16.80
C ALA A 68 1.27 -2.50 15.87
N PRO A 69 0.86 -2.94 14.67
CA PRO A 69 1.79 -3.49 13.67
C PRO A 69 2.94 -2.54 13.33
N ALA A 70 2.63 -1.26 13.12
CA ALA A 70 3.64 -0.26 12.81
C ALA A 70 4.64 -0.03 13.95
N ALA A 71 4.21 -0.21 15.20
CA ALA A 71 5.10 -0.19 16.36
C ALA A 71 6.02 -1.41 16.40
N ALA A 72 5.52 -2.60 16.06
CA ALA A 72 6.32 -3.83 15.96
C ALA A 72 7.39 -3.74 14.85
N TYR A 73 7.05 -3.10 13.71
CA TYR A 73 7.99 -2.86 12.61
C TYR A 73 9.20 -1.99 13.01
N ARG A 74 9.15 -1.24 14.12
CA ARG A 74 10.32 -0.48 14.60
C ARG A 74 11.47 -1.38 15.05
N LEU A 75 11.21 -2.67 15.31
CA LEU A 75 12.25 -3.64 15.66
C LEU A 75 12.97 -4.11 14.37
N PRO A 76 14.30 -3.95 14.25
CA PRO A 76 15.04 -4.26 13.02
C PRO A 76 14.85 -5.70 12.53
N ALA A 77 14.78 -6.66 13.45
CA ALA A 77 14.55 -8.07 13.12
C ALA A 77 13.14 -8.29 12.55
N VAL A 78 12.13 -7.62 13.10
CA VAL A 78 10.74 -7.71 12.62
C VAL A 78 10.62 -7.06 11.25
N ALA A 79 11.20 -5.87 11.07
CA ALA A 79 11.25 -5.21 9.76
C ALA A 79 11.90 -6.10 8.69
N ALA A 80 13.03 -6.74 9.00
CA ALA A 80 13.71 -7.63 8.06
C ALA A 80 12.83 -8.83 7.65
N VAL A 81 12.12 -9.43 8.59
CA VAL A 81 11.18 -10.53 8.33
C VAL A 81 10.00 -10.07 7.50
N GLU A 82 9.39 -8.93 7.84
CA GLU A 82 8.26 -8.38 7.09
C GLU A 82 8.64 -8.01 5.66
N GLU A 83 9.81 -7.39 5.45
CA GLU A 83 10.31 -7.09 4.10
C GLU A 83 10.63 -8.36 3.30
N ALA A 84 11.15 -9.40 3.94
CA ALA A 84 11.38 -10.69 3.28
C ALA A 84 10.07 -11.36 2.89
N ALA A 85 9.09 -11.38 3.80
CA ALA A 85 7.75 -11.90 3.54
C ALA A 85 7.06 -11.11 2.42
N TYR A 86 7.17 -9.78 2.43
CA TYR A 86 6.62 -8.92 1.39
C TYR A 86 7.27 -9.19 0.04
N ARG A 87 8.60 -9.27 -0.04
CA ARG A 87 9.31 -9.60 -1.29
C ARG A 87 8.94 -10.97 -1.86
N TRP A 88 8.63 -11.95 -1.00
CA TRP A 88 8.09 -13.23 -1.44
C TRP A 88 6.65 -13.12 -1.94
N PHE A 89 5.82 -12.30 -1.28
CA PHE A 89 4.41 -12.11 -1.62
C PHE A 89 4.21 -11.30 -2.90
N ALA A 90 4.95 -10.20 -3.10
CA ALA A 90 4.77 -9.24 -4.17
C ALA A 90 4.67 -9.87 -5.58
N PRO A 91 5.59 -10.74 -6.05
CA PRO A 91 5.46 -11.38 -7.36
C PRO A 91 4.30 -12.40 -7.43
N ARG A 92 3.80 -12.87 -6.29
CA ARG A 92 2.68 -13.82 -6.20
C ARG A 92 1.33 -13.12 -6.03
N ARG A 93 1.29 -11.79 -5.82
CA ARG A 93 0.07 -11.02 -5.49
C ARG A 93 -1.07 -11.22 -6.50
N SER A 94 -0.75 -11.38 -7.78
CA SER A 94 -1.74 -11.65 -8.83
C SER A 94 -2.45 -12.99 -8.65
N ARG A 95 -1.81 -13.99 -8.04
CA ARG A 95 -2.43 -15.30 -7.74
C ARG A 95 -3.43 -15.23 -6.60
N PHE A 96 -3.33 -14.21 -5.76
CA PHE A 96 -4.22 -13.98 -4.62
C PHE A 96 -5.48 -13.20 -4.98
N HIS A 97 -5.71 -12.85 -6.26
CA HIS A 97 -6.98 -12.23 -6.69
C HIS A 97 -8.21 -13.07 -6.31
N ARG A 98 -8.07 -14.40 -6.30
CA ARG A 98 -9.13 -15.34 -5.90
C ARG A 98 -9.48 -15.30 -4.42
N LEU A 99 -8.60 -14.74 -3.56
CA LEU A 99 -8.87 -14.54 -2.13
C LEU A 99 -9.55 -13.19 -1.85
N GLY A 100 -10.19 -12.57 -2.86
CA GLY A 100 -10.92 -11.31 -2.71
C GLY A 100 -10.04 -10.05 -2.81
N VAL A 101 -8.78 -10.19 -3.21
CA VAL A 101 -7.89 -9.05 -3.47
C VAL A 101 -8.06 -8.62 -4.93
N ARG A 102 -9.21 -7.99 -5.25
CA ARG A 102 -9.42 -7.41 -6.58
C ARG A 102 -8.64 -6.10 -6.74
N PRO A 103 -8.01 -5.87 -7.90
CA PRO A 103 -7.54 -4.54 -8.30
C PRO A 103 -8.70 -3.55 -8.26
N GLU A 104 -8.41 -2.31 -7.86
CA GLU A 104 -9.44 -1.27 -7.72
C GLU A 104 -10.13 -0.99 -9.06
N CYS A 105 -9.38 -1.03 -10.16
CA CYS A 105 -9.90 -0.77 -11.50
C CYS A 105 -10.75 -1.91 -12.08
N ASP A 106 -10.78 -3.06 -11.42
CA ASP A 106 -11.67 -4.16 -11.77
C ASP A 106 -13.01 -4.07 -10.99
N GLU A 107 -13.15 -3.09 -10.08
CA GLU A 107 -14.39 -2.88 -9.33
C GLU A 107 -15.41 -2.05 -10.13
N PRO A 108 -16.71 -2.38 -10.07
CA PRO A 108 -17.77 -1.59 -10.68
C PRO A 108 -17.79 -0.15 -10.13
N GLY A 109 -17.81 0.84 -11.03
CA GLY A 109 -17.81 2.28 -10.66
C GLY A 109 -16.42 2.84 -10.31
N SER A 110 -15.35 2.14 -10.68
CA SER A 110 -13.99 2.69 -10.57
C SER A 110 -13.75 3.77 -11.63
N GLU A 111 -13.00 4.81 -11.27
CA GLU A 111 -12.60 5.90 -12.17
C GLU A 111 -11.31 5.56 -12.94
N CYS A 112 -11.11 4.28 -13.21
CA CYS A 112 -10.03 3.82 -14.06
C CYS A 112 -10.63 3.72 -15.46
N GLY A 113 -10.21 4.61 -16.34
CA GLY A 113 -10.82 4.83 -17.66
C GLY A 113 -11.09 3.58 -18.48
#